data_AF-A0A3P8XT74-F1
#
_entry.id   AF-A0A3P8XT74-F1
#
_cell.length_a   1.000
_cell.length_b   1.000
_cell.length_c   1.000
_cell.angle_alpha   90.00
_cell.angle_beta   90.00
_cell.angle_gamma   90.00
#
_symmetry.space_group_name_H-M   'P 1'
#
loop_
_entity.id
_entity.type
_entity.pdbx_description
1 polymer ?
#
loop_
_entity_poly.entity_id
_entity_poly.type
_entity_poly.pdbx_seq_one_letter_code
_entity_poly.pdbx_strand_id
1 'polypeptide(L)'
;MLSTQSEEVELSKKHEEILGKRAVLLLQMESLYKQQKCTRKQQVKMSHVAHERNAQLLQDLQKIENRLGTKQLPHPDILTLETRYWASVEENIPEWERFLLGGGSTMDLENKGQTLLQPEVIHFTICYSSMI
;
A
#
# COMPACT_ATOMS: atom_id res chain seq x y z
N MET A 1 -7.96 54.56 -54.54
CA MET A 1 -9.16 54.41 -53.69
C MET A 1 -9.64 52.97 -53.60
N LEU A 2 -9.64 52.16 -54.68
CA LEU A 2 -10.05 50.74 -54.60
C LEU A 2 -9.04 49.84 -53.84
N SER A 3 -7.73 50.10 -53.94
CA SER A 3 -6.69 49.31 -53.23
C SER A 3 -6.84 49.35 -51.70
N THR A 4 -7.07 50.53 -51.14
CA THR A 4 -7.20 50.75 -49.70
C THR A 4 -8.44 50.08 -49.12
N GLN A 5 -9.53 50.05 -49.88
CA GLN A 5 -10.77 49.39 -49.47
C GLN A 5 -10.63 47.86 -49.47
N SER A 6 -9.89 47.30 -50.43
CA SER A 6 -9.58 45.87 -50.45
C SER A 6 -8.70 45.45 -49.26
N GLU A 7 -7.73 46.27 -48.90
CA GLU A 7 -6.85 46.03 -47.74
C GLU A 7 -7.62 46.08 -46.42
N GLU A 8 -8.56 47.01 -46.27
CA GLU A 8 -9.40 47.16 -45.09
C GLU A 8 -10.32 45.95 -44.85
N VAL A 9 -10.88 45.38 -45.93
CA VAL A 9 -11.69 44.16 -45.88
C VAL A 9 -10.84 42.97 -45.41
N GLU A 10 -9.63 42.82 -45.95
CA GLU A 10 -8.72 41.73 -45.54
C GLU A 10 -8.24 41.88 -44.09
N LEU A 11 -7.96 43.10 -43.63
CA LEU A 11 -7.64 43.37 -42.22
C LEU A 11 -8.81 43.04 -41.30
N SER A 12 -10.04 43.39 -41.69
CA SER A 12 -11.24 43.08 -40.92
C SER A 12 -11.44 41.56 -40.80
N LYS A 13 -11.23 40.82 -41.90
CA LYS A 13 -11.30 39.36 -41.89
C LYS A 13 -10.27 38.73 -40.94
N LYS A 14 -9.02 39.21 -40.95
CA LYS A 14 -7.98 38.77 -40.01
C LYS A 14 -8.33 39.12 -38.57
N HIS A 15 -8.94 40.28 -38.33
CA HIS A 15 -9.38 40.69 -37.00
C HIS A 15 -10.44 39.73 -36.45
N GLU A 16 -11.45 39.41 -37.23
CA GLU A 16 -12.49 38.45 -36.86
C GLU A 16 -11.91 37.05 -36.57
N GLU A 17 -10.93 36.61 -37.37
CA GLU A 17 -10.23 35.35 -37.11
C GLU A 17 -9.47 35.36 -35.77
N ILE A 18 -8.79 36.46 -35.45
CA ILE A 18 -8.10 36.66 -34.16
C ILE A 18 -9.10 36.65 -33.01
N LEU A 19 -10.23 37.36 -33.15
CA LEU A 19 -11.29 37.38 -32.14
C LEU A 19 -11.88 35.99 -31.91
N GLY A 20 -12.14 35.24 -32.99
CA GLY A 20 -12.64 33.87 -32.91
C GLY A 20 -11.69 32.95 -32.15
N LYS A 21 -10.38 32.99 -32.48
CA LYS A 21 -9.35 32.22 -31.77
C LYS A 21 -9.27 32.60 -30.29
N ARG A 22 -9.33 33.90 -29.99
CA ARG A 22 -9.31 34.40 -28.60
C ARG A 22 -10.52 33.91 -27.80
N ALA A 23 -11.71 33.93 -28.40
CA ALA A 23 -12.93 33.47 -27.74
C ALA A 23 -12.84 31.98 -27.36
N VAL A 24 -12.36 31.13 -28.28
CA VAL A 24 -12.15 29.70 -28.02
C VAL A 24 -11.14 29.48 -26.88
N LEU A 25 -10.01 30.18 -26.91
CA LEU A 25 -8.98 30.04 -25.88
C LEU A 25 -9.50 30.46 -24.50
N LEU A 26 -10.26 31.55 -24.41
CA LEU A 26 -10.85 32.02 -23.16
C LEU A 26 -11.83 31.00 -22.57
N LEU A 27 -12.67 30.39 -23.41
CA LEU A 27 -13.59 29.33 -22.97
C LEU A 27 -12.83 28.10 -22.45
N GLN A 28 -11.76 27.70 -23.13
CA GLN A 28 -10.91 26.58 -22.70
C GLN A 28 -10.23 26.88 -21.36
N MET A 29 -9.65 28.08 -21.21
CA MET A 29 -9.00 28.50 -19.97
C MET A 29 -9.98 28.53 -18.79
N GLU A 30 -11.20 29.02 -19.01
CA GLU A 30 -12.23 29.06 -17.97
C GLU A 30 -12.64 27.63 -17.54
N SER A 31 -12.81 26.72 -18.51
CA SER A 31 -13.13 25.32 -18.24
C SER A 31 -12.04 24.64 -17.41
N LEU A 32 -10.78 24.76 -17.84
CA LEU A 32 -9.63 24.18 -17.13
C LEU A 32 -9.48 24.75 -15.72
N TYR A 33 -9.67 26.06 -15.57
CA TYR A 33 -9.63 26.70 -14.25
C TYR A 33 -10.72 26.16 -13.31
N LYS A 34 -11.95 26.02 -13.80
CA LYS A 34 -13.06 25.44 -13.02
C LYS A 34 -12.74 24.00 -12.61
N GLN A 35 -12.24 23.18 -13.54
CA GLN A 35 -11.85 21.81 -13.27
C GLN A 35 -10.74 21.74 -12.20
N GLN A 36 -9.66 22.49 -12.39
CA GLN A 36 -8.54 22.53 -11.45
C GLN A 36 -8.99 22.96 -10.05
N LYS A 37 -9.87 23.97 -9.97
CA LYS A 37 -10.44 24.44 -8.70
C LYS A 37 -11.24 23.34 -7.98
N CYS A 38 -12.04 22.56 -8.72
CA CYS A 38 -12.78 21.43 -8.17
C CYS A 38 -11.84 20.30 -7.71
N THR A 39 -10.86 19.92 -8.53
CA THR A 39 -9.87 18.89 -8.18
C THR A 39 -9.09 19.28 -6.92
N ARG A 40 -8.62 20.53 -6.82
CA ARG A 40 -7.86 21.00 -5.66
C ARG A 40 -8.71 20.98 -4.38
N LYS A 41 -9.99 21.37 -4.45
CA LYS A 41 -10.93 21.24 -3.32
C LYS A 41 -11.12 19.79 -2.89
N GLN A 42 -11.28 18.88 -3.84
CA GLN A 42 -11.43 17.45 -3.56
C GLN A 42 -10.16 16.87 -2.92
N GLN A 43 -8.99 17.23 -3.46
CA GLN A 43 -7.71 16.79 -2.93
C GLN A 43 -7.48 17.24 -1.49
N VAL A 44 -7.83 18.48 -1.15
CA VAL A 44 -7.74 18.98 0.24
C VAL A 44 -8.64 18.15 1.18
N LYS A 45 -9.88 17.86 0.78
CA LYS A 45 -10.78 17.01 1.59
C LYS A 45 -10.21 15.62 1.79
N MET A 46 -9.73 14.97 0.73
CA MET A 46 -9.14 13.64 0.81
C MET A 46 -7.88 13.64 1.67
N SER A 47 -7.04 14.66 1.53
CA SER A 47 -5.84 14.83 2.36
C SER A 47 -6.18 15.00 3.83
N HIS A 48 -7.24 15.75 4.15
CA HIS A 48 -7.70 15.94 5.53
C HIS A 48 -8.16 14.61 6.14
N VAL A 49 -9.03 13.88 5.43
CA VAL A 49 -9.53 12.57 5.88
C VAL A 49 -8.39 11.57 6.04
N ALA A 50 -7.44 11.54 5.10
CA ALA A 50 -6.27 10.69 5.21
C ALA A 50 -5.39 11.07 6.41
N HIS A 51 -5.23 12.37 6.68
CA HIS A 51 -4.49 12.88 7.83
C HIS A 51 -5.14 12.47 9.15
N GLU A 52 -6.46 12.62 9.30
CA GLU A 52 -7.21 12.18 10.49
C GLU A 52 -7.08 10.68 10.70
N ARG A 53 -7.27 9.88 9.65
CA ARG A 53 -7.10 8.43 9.70
C ARG A 53 -5.69 8.04 10.14
N ASN A 54 -4.67 8.68 9.57
CA ASN A 54 -3.28 8.38 9.90
C ASN A 54 -2.93 8.79 11.33
N ALA A 55 -3.45 9.93 11.81
CA ALA A 55 -3.28 10.35 13.20
C ALA A 55 -3.88 9.33 14.18
N GLN A 56 -5.06 8.80 13.88
CA GLN A 56 -5.69 7.75 14.69
C GLN A 56 -4.84 6.47 14.71
N LEU A 57 -4.37 6.02 13.54
CA LEU A 57 -3.51 4.84 13.43
C LEU A 57 -2.22 4.99 14.23
N LEU A 58 -1.57 6.16 14.16
CA LEU A 58 -0.36 6.43 14.95
C LEU A 58 -0.64 6.40 16.46
N GLN A 59 -1.78 6.95 16.88
CA GLN A 59 -2.18 6.90 18.29
C GLN A 59 -2.40 5.45 18.75
N ASP A 60 -3.03 4.62 17.93
CA ASP A 60 -3.30 3.23 18.28
C ASP A 60 -2.03 2.39 18.29
N LEU A 61 -1.11 2.61 17.35
CA LEU A 61 0.23 2.02 17.37
C LEU A 61 0.99 2.41 18.64
N GLN A 62 0.97 3.68 19.03
CA GLN A 62 1.61 4.13 20.25
C GLN A 62 1.02 3.46 21.51
N LYS A 63 -0.32 3.26 21.56
CA LYS A 63 -0.95 2.52 22.66
C LYS A 63 -0.46 1.06 22.70
N ILE A 64 -0.36 0.41 21.54
CA ILE A 64 0.13 -0.96 21.45
C ILE A 64 1.60 -1.03 21.90
N GLU A 65 2.44 -0.13 21.41
CA GLU A 65 3.84 -0.04 21.78
C GLU A 65 4.02 0.18 23.29
N ASN A 66 3.27 1.10 23.90
CA ASN A 66 3.31 1.32 25.34
C ASN A 66 2.88 0.07 26.13
N ARG A 67 1.88 -0.68 25.64
CA ARG A 67 1.45 -1.94 26.28
C ARG A 67 2.50 -3.04 26.15
N LEU A 68 3.23 -3.09 25.03
CA LEU A 68 4.32 -4.03 24.82
C LEU A 68 5.54 -3.66 25.66
N GLY A 69 5.92 -2.39 25.68
CA GLY A 69 7.08 -1.88 26.44
C GLY A 69 6.91 -1.98 27.96
N THR A 70 5.67 -1.97 28.45
CA THR A 70 5.37 -2.19 29.88
C THR A 70 5.27 -3.67 30.25
N LYS A 71 5.29 -4.59 29.29
CA LYS A 71 5.26 -6.03 29.55
C LYS A 71 6.65 -6.47 30.04
N GLN A 72 6.68 -7.14 31.19
CA GLN A 72 7.94 -7.67 31.74
C GLN A 72 8.53 -8.68 30.75
N LEU A 73 9.80 -8.49 30.39
CA LEU A 73 10.51 -9.40 29.50
C LEU A 73 10.55 -10.81 30.11
N PRO A 74 10.34 -11.87 29.31
CA PRO A 74 10.54 -13.24 29.77
C PRO A 74 11.95 -13.44 30.31
N HIS A 75 12.12 -14.42 31.20
CA HIS A 75 13.43 -14.78 31.73
C HIS A 75 14.41 -15.08 30.57
N PRO A 76 15.70 -14.68 30.65
CA PRO A 76 16.67 -14.86 29.58
C PRO A 76 16.77 -16.30 29.03
N ASP A 77 16.56 -17.30 29.88
CA ASP A 77 16.56 -18.71 29.47
C ASP A 77 15.40 -19.04 28.53
N ILE A 78 14.22 -18.43 28.75
CA ILE A 78 13.05 -18.59 27.88
C ILE A 78 13.32 -17.94 26.53
N LEU A 79 13.90 -16.74 26.51
CA LEU A 79 14.30 -16.05 25.26
C LEU A 79 15.33 -16.87 24.48
N THR A 80 16.30 -17.47 25.17
CA THR A 80 17.33 -18.32 24.57
C THR A 80 16.74 -19.62 24.01
N LEU A 81 15.74 -20.18 24.70
CA LEU A 81 15.01 -21.34 24.21
C LEU A 81 14.17 -21.00 22.97
N GLU A 82 13.42 -19.91 23.01
CA GLU A 82 12.61 -19.42 21.89
C GLU A 82 13.48 -19.14 20.65
N THR A 83 14.62 -18.48 20.83
CA THR A 83 15.57 -18.21 19.74
C THR A 83 16.08 -19.50 19.11
N ARG A 84 16.47 -20.49 19.93
CA ARG A 84 16.93 -21.80 19.42
C ARG A 84 15.81 -22.59 18.77
N TYR A 85 14.60 -22.50 19.31
CA TYR A 85 13.41 -23.13 18.71
C TYR A 85 13.14 -22.57 17.32
N TRP A 86 13.08 -21.25 17.15
CA TRP A 86 12.86 -20.63 15.85
C TRP A 86 13.99 -20.93 14.85
N ALA A 87 15.25 -20.94 15.29
CA ALA A 87 16.37 -21.35 14.44
C ALA A 87 16.23 -22.81 13.98
N SER A 88 15.83 -23.72 14.87
CA SER A 88 15.56 -25.12 14.53
C SER A 88 14.37 -25.24 13.58
N VAL A 89 13.31 -24.44 13.77
CA VAL A 89 12.15 -24.41 12.86
C VAL A 89 12.60 -23.99 11.47
N GLU A 90 13.35 -22.89 11.34
CA GLU A 90 13.87 -22.41 10.06
C GLU A 90 14.74 -23.45 9.33
N GLU A 91 15.56 -24.19 10.08
CA GLU A 91 16.41 -25.26 9.53
C GLU A 91 15.59 -26.45 9.00
N ASN A 92 14.44 -26.75 9.61
CA ASN A 92 13.61 -27.89 9.24
C ASN A 92 12.48 -27.54 8.24
N ILE A 93 12.19 -26.25 8.02
CA ILE A 93 11.20 -25.79 7.03
C ILE A 93 11.39 -26.45 5.64
N PRO A 94 12.60 -26.57 5.07
CA PRO A 94 12.78 -27.19 3.75
C PRO A 94 12.38 -28.67 3.70
N GLU A 95 12.59 -29.43 4.78
CA GLU A 95 12.16 -30.83 4.86
C GLU A 95 10.63 -30.91 5.04
N TRP A 96 10.05 -29.97 5.78
CA TRP A 96 8.61 -29.89 6.02
C TRP A 96 7.82 -29.32 4.84
N GLU A 97 8.42 -28.51 3.97
CA GLU A 97 7.75 -27.83 2.84
C GLU A 97 6.97 -28.81 1.96
N ARG A 98 7.53 -29.99 1.68
CA ARG A 98 6.87 -31.02 0.86
C ARG A 98 5.63 -31.60 1.52
N PHE A 99 5.62 -31.68 2.86
CA PHE A 99 4.47 -32.15 3.65
C PHE A 99 3.44 -31.04 3.86
N LEU A 100 3.89 -29.81 4.15
CA LEU A 100 3.05 -28.62 4.33
C LEU A 100 2.29 -28.26 3.05
N LEU A 101 2.89 -28.49 1.88
CA LEU A 101 2.27 -28.27 0.57
C LEU A 101 1.41 -29.46 0.09
N GLY A 102 1.21 -30.49 0.92
CA GLY A 102 0.35 -31.62 0.61
C GLY A 102 0.93 -32.63 -0.39
N GLY A 103 2.24 -32.60 -0.63
CA GLY A 103 2.94 -33.45 -1.61
C GLY A 103 3.71 -34.65 -1.03
N GLY A 104 3.74 -34.82 0.30
CA GLY A 104 4.49 -35.90 0.97
C GLY A 104 3.60 -37.06 1.44
N SER A 105 4.07 -38.30 1.27
CA SER A 105 3.42 -39.50 1.85
C SER A 105 3.92 -39.72 3.29
N THR A 106 3.02 -40.03 4.22
CA THR A 106 3.32 -40.19 5.67
C THR A 106 4.30 -41.31 6.02
N MET A 107 4.65 -42.20 5.07
CA MET A 107 5.57 -43.33 5.28
C MET A 107 7.06 -42.95 5.28
N ASP A 108 7.43 -41.75 4.85
CA ASP A 108 8.85 -41.34 4.76
C ASP A 108 9.44 -40.81 6.08
N LEU A 109 8.61 -40.54 7.09
CA LEU A 109 9.06 -40.04 8.41
C LEU A 109 9.38 -41.15 9.44
N GLU A 110 8.91 -42.39 9.25
CA GLU A 110 9.14 -43.47 10.23
C GLU A 110 10.57 -44.05 10.21
N ASN A 111 11.34 -43.85 9.13
CA ASN A 111 12.68 -44.44 8.98
C ASN A 111 13.82 -43.60 9.59
N LYS A 112 13.55 -42.40 10.10
CA LYS A 112 14.50 -41.65 10.94
C LYS A 112 13.92 -41.63 12.35
N GLY A 113 14.47 -42.46 13.24
CA GLY A 113 13.97 -42.68 14.60
C GLY A 113 13.83 -41.42 15.45
N GLN A 114 12.71 -40.72 15.26
CA GLN A 114 12.20 -39.69 16.15
C GLN A 114 10.69 -39.92 16.28
N THR A 115 10.33 -40.65 17.33
CA THR A 115 9.00 -40.66 17.89
C THR A 115 8.67 -39.25 18.36
N LEU A 116 8.15 -38.41 17.48
CA LEU A 116 7.41 -37.22 17.87
C LEU A 116 6.19 -37.15 16.98
N LEU A 117 5.07 -37.62 17.52
CA LEU A 117 3.76 -37.00 17.28
C LEU A 117 4.03 -35.51 17.11
N GLN A 118 3.62 -34.84 16.02
CA GLN A 118 4.04 -33.46 15.77
C GLN A 118 2.95 -32.43 16.14
N PRO A 119 2.74 -32.10 17.43
CA PRO A 119 2.17 -30.82 17.84
C PRO A 119 2.93 -29.63 17.25
N GLU A 120 4.20 -29.80 16.89
CA GLU A 120 5.08 -28.71 16.39
C GLU A 120 4.66 -28.21 14.99
N VAL A 121 4.22 -29.09 14.09
CA VAL A 121 3.71 -28.69 12.76
C VAL A 121 2.32 -28.04 12.86
N ILE A 122 1.49 -28.50 13.79
CA ILE A 122 0.20 -27.89 14.10
C ILE A 122 0.41 -26.50 14.76
N HIS A 123 1.37 -26.39 15.68
CA HIS A 123 1.73 -25.14 16.35
C HIS A 123 2.33 -24.13 15.36
N PHE A 124 3.15 -24.57 14.41
CA PHE A 124 3.62 -23.74 13.30
C PHE A 124 2.45 -23.17 12.48
N THR A 125 1.48 -24.01 12.11
CA THR A 125 0.30 -23.59 11.33
C THR A 125 -0.58 -22.59 12.11
N ILE A 126 -0.75 -22.78 13.41
CA ILE A 126 -1.54 -21.90 14.30
C ILE A 126 -0.82 -20.57 14.56
N CYS A 127 0.50 -20.59 14.79
CA CYS A 127 1.30 -19.38 15.02
C CYS A 127 1.49 -18.55 13.75
N TYR A 128 1.75 -19.18 12.59
CA TYR A 128 1.92 -18.47 11.33
C TYR A 128 0.63 -17.76 10.88
N SER A 129 -0.55 -18.34 11.17
CA SER A 129 -1.86 -17.71 10.92
C SER A 129 -2.21 -16.58 11.89
N SER A 130 -1.50 -16.45 13.03
CA SER A 130 -1.71 -15.38 14.02
C SER A 130 -0.77 -14.19 13.83
N MET A 131 0.18 -14.31 12.88
CA MET A 131 1.25 -13.34 12.61
C MET A 131 1.09 -12.64 11.25
N ILE A 132 0.10 -13.05 10.44
CA ILE A 132 -0.42 -12.37 9.22
C ILE A 132 -1.75 -11.69 9.57
#